data_AF-A0A246SYJ0-F1
#
_entry.id   AF-A0A246SYJ0-F1
#
_cell.length_a   1.000
_cell.length_b   1.000
_cell.length_c   1.000
_cell.angle_alpha   90.00
_cell.angle_beta   90.00
_cell.angle_gamma   90.00
#
_symmetry.space_group_name_H-M   'P 1'
#
loop_
_entity.id
_entity.type
_entity.pdbx_description
1 polymer ?
#
loop_
_entity_poly.entity_id
_entity_poly.type
_entity_poly.pdbx_seq_one_letter_code
_entity_poly.pdbx_strand_id
1 'polypeptide(L)' 'MILSQVFQTQSVLNDDEVALCQRVFDHVVLAKQVKSDAERQDLAARIIQSYQHGVTDEEALLRLLI' A
#
# COMPACT_ATOMS: atom_id res chain seq x y z
N MET A 1 8.54 18.46 8.11
CA MET A 1 9.19 18.34 6.79
C MET A 1 9.41 16.87 6.40
N ILE A 2 8.52 15.94 6.79
CA ILE A 2 8.67 14.48 6.53
C ILE A 2 7.54 13.94 5.63
N LEU A 3 6.47 14.70 5.43
CA LEU A 3 5.38 14.33 4.50
C LEU A 3 5.74 14.56 3.03
N SER A 4 6.85 15.23 2.74
CA SER A 4 7.26 15.61 1.38
C SER A 4 7.99 14.50 0.63
N GLN A 5 8.57 13.51 1.33
CA GLN A 5 9.40 12.48 0.69
C GLN A 5 8.57 11.30 0.17
N VAL A 6 7.49 10.92 0.88
CA VAL A 6 6.62 9.78 0.50
C VAL A 6 5.77 10.07 -0.75
N PHE A 7 5.60 11.34 -1.13
CA PHE A 7 4.91 11.74 -2.35
C PHE A 7 5.82 11.80 -3.60
N GLN A 8 7.14 11.63 -3.44
CA GLN A 8 8.07 11.74 -4.58
C GLN A 8 8.27 10.45 -5.35
N THR A 9 7.76 9.32 -4.87
CA THR A 9 7.55 8.17 -5.74
C THR A 9 6.18 8.28 -6.38
N GLN A 10 6.06 9.31 -7.23
CA GLN A 10 5.06 9.42 -8.27
C GLN A 10 5.35 8.32 -9.31
N SER A 11 5.21 7.06 -8.89
CA SER A 11 4.86 6.00 -9.83
C SER A 11 3.51 6.44 -10.37
N VAL A 12 3.44 6.71 -11.66
CA VAL A 12 2.18 6.83 -12.38
C VAL A 12 1.53 5.45 -12.30
N LEU A 13 0.95 5.12 -11.15
CA LEU A 13 0.14 3.92 -10.97
C LEU A 13 -1.06 4.14 -11.88
N ASN A 14 -1.21 3.30 -12.90
CA ASN A 14 -2.39 3.27 -13.73
C ASN A 14 -3.61 2.87 -12.88
N ASP A 15 -4.80 3.10 -13.41
CA ASP A 15 -6.06 2.79 -12.72
C ASP A 15 -6.10 1.34 -12.22
N ASP A 16 -5.60 0.39 -13.01
CA ASP A 16 -5.45 -1.02 -12.62
C ASP A 16 -4.52 -1.23 -11.41
N GLU A 17 -3.39 -0.51 -11.35
CA GLU A 17 -2.41 -0.61 -10.26
C GLU A 17 -2.94 0.05 -8.98
N VAL A 18 -3.62 1.19 -9.12
CA VAL A 18 -4.33 1.85 -8.02
C VAL A 18 -5.42 0.93 -7.48
N ALA A 19 -6.22 0.33 -8.36
CA ALA A 19 -7.28 -0.60 -7.97
C ALA A 19 -6.73 -1.81 -7.20
N LEU A 20 -5.60 -2.36 -7.63
CA LEU A 20 -4.94 -3.47 -6.94
C LEU A 20 -4.39 -3.03 -5.57
N CYS A 21 -3.70 -1.90 -5.49
CA CYS A 21 -3.23 -1.36 -4.20
C CYS A 21 -4.40 -1.12 -3.23
N GLN A 22 -5.53 -0.62 -3.73
CA GLN A 22 -6.75 -0.40 -2.94
C GLN A 22 -7.36 -1.71 -2.45
N ARG A 23 -7.41 -2.77 -3.27
CA ARG A 23 -7.90 -4.09 -2.84
C ARG A 23 -7.03 -4.71 -1.77
N VAL A 24 -5.70 -4.68 -1.95
CA VAL A 24 -4.75 -5.14 -0.91
C VAL A 24 -4.96 -4.35 0.37
N PHE A 25 -5.05 -3.03 0.25
CA PHE A 25 -5.26 -2.15 1.40
C PHE A 25 -6.55 -2.50 2.16
N ASP A 26 -7.68 -2.60 1.47
CA ASP A 26 -8.97 -2.93 2.09
C ASP A 26 -8.92 -4.31 2.76
N HIS A 27 -8.31 -5.29 2.08
CA HIS A 27 -8.16 -6.64 2.61
C HIS A 27 -7.28 -6.67 3.87
N VAL A 28 -6.16 -5.96 3.90
CA VAL A 28 -5.29 -5.90 5.09
C VAL A 28 -5.94 -5.07 6.20
N VAL A 29 -6.67 -4.01 5.86
CA VAL A 29 -7.46 -3.22 6.84
C VAL A 29 -8.50 -4.11 7.52
N LEU A 30 -9.21 -4.94 6.76
CA LEU A 30 -10.17 -5.91 7.28
C LEU A 30 -9.47 -7.01 8.10
N ALA A 31 -8.40 -7.59 7.57
CA ALA A 31 -7.67 -8.70 8.20
C ALA A 31 -6.99 -8.29 9.52
N LYS A 32 -6.30 -7.14 9.54
CA LYS A 32 -5.64 -6.59 10.73
C LYS A 32 -6.56 -5.73 11.60
N GLN A 33 -7.80 -5.52 11.18
CA GLN A 33 -8.75 -4.61 11.82
C GLN A 33 -8.10 -3.24 12.10
N VAL A 34 -7.50 -2.65 11.06
CA VAL A 34 -6.81 -1.37 11.17
C VAL A 34 -7.81 -0.26 11.45
N LYS A 35 -7.84 0.25 12.69
CA LYS A 35 -8.80 1.28 13.14
C LYS A 35 -8.21 2.69 13.18
N SER A 36 -6.88 2.81 13.25
CA SER A 36 -6.20 4.09 13.38
C SER A 36 -5.76 4.62 12.01
N ASP A 37 -5.95 5.92 11.78
CA ASP A 37 -5.45 6.59 10.58
C ASP A 37 -3.93 6.48 10.42
N ALA A 38 -3.18 6.50 11.52
CA ALA A 38 -1.73 6.30 11.50
C ALA A 38 -1.33 4.91 10.95
N GLU A 39 -2.03 3.87 11.39
CA GLU A 39 -1.80 2.50 10.93
C GLU A 39 -2.21 2.33 9.46
N ARG A 40 -3.28 3.01 9.03
CA ARG A 40 -3.66 3.07 7.60
C ARG A 40 -2.58 3.76 6.77
N GLN A 41 -2.04 4.89 7.24
CA GLN A 41 -0.97 5.57 6.51
C GLN A 41 0.29 4.71 6.40
N ASP A 42 0.68 4.02 7.47
CA ASP A 42 1.82 3.10 7.46
C ASP A 42 1.60 1.93 6.50
N LEU A 43 0.39 1.35 6.53
CA LEU A 43 0.01 0.26 5.64
C LEU A 43 0.03 0.68 4.16
N ALA A 44 -0.54 1.84 3.82
CA ALA A 44 -0.53 2.37 2.47
C ALA A 44 0.90 2.63 1.99
N ALA A 45 1.75 3.20 2.84
CA ALA A 45 3.16 3.43 2.53
C ALA A 45 3.93 2.12 2.28
N ARG A 46 3.65 1.06 3.06
CA ARG A 46 4.26 -0.27 2.88
C ARG A 46 3.81 -0.96 1.59
N ILE A 47 2.53 -0.83 1.22
CA ILE A 47 2.00 -1.35 -0.06
C ILE A 47 2.75 -0.69 -1.22
N ILE A 48 2.80 0.65 -1.23
CA ILE A 48 3.44 1.42 -2.31
C ILE A 48 4.95 1.11 -2.40
N GLN A 49 5.66 1.04 -1.26
CA GLN A 49 7.07 0.65 -1.24
C GLN A 49 7.31 -0.76 -1.78
N SER A 50 6.45 -1.71 -1.40
CA SER A 50 6.55 -3.10 -1.88
C SER A 50 6.31 -3.17 -3.38
N TYR A 51 5.34 -2.41 -3.89
CA TYR A 51 5.08 -2.25 -5.32
C TYR A 51 6.30 -1.71 -6.08
N GLN A 52 6.93 -0.67 -5.53
CA GLN A 52 8.12 -0.03 -6.11
C GLN A 52 9.35 -0.92 -6.08
N HIS A 53 9.42 -1.87 -5.15
CA HIS A 53 10.45 -2.91 -5.13
C HIS A 53 10.23 -4.01 -6.18
N GLY A 54 9.14 -3.94 -6.97
CA GLY A 54 8.82 -4.90 -8.04
C GLY A 54 7.80 -5.95 -7.63
N VAL A 55 7.18 -5.84 -6.44
CA VAL A 55 6.10 -6.74 -6.02
C VAL A 55 4.78 -6.21 -6.57
N THR A 56 4.42 -6.63 -7.78
CA THR A 56 3.16 -6.25 -8.43
C THR A 56 2.03 -7.27 -8.21
N ASP A 57 2.26 -8.26 -7.36
CA ASP A 57 1.37 -9.41 -7.19
C ASP A 57 0.55 -9.24 -5.89
N GLU A 58 -0.78 -9.25 -6.02
CA GLU A 58 -1.74 -9.00 -4.93
C GLU A 58 -1.52 -9.97 -3.76
N GLU A 59 -1.31 -11.26 -4.04
CA GLU A 59 -1.07 -12.28 -3.02
C GLU A 59 0.31 -12.13 -2.36
N ALA A 60 1.34 -11.75 -3.12
CA ALA A 60 2.68 -11.55 -2.57
C ALA A 60 2.72 -10.34 -1.63
N LEU A 61 2.04 -9.25 -2.01
CA LEU A 61 1.81 -8.08 -1.16
C LEU A 61 1.05 -8.47 0.11
N LEU A 62 -0.06 -9.20 -0.03
CA LEU A 62 -0.84 -9.64 1.12
C LEU A 62 -0.01 -10.49 2.08
N ARG A 63 0.79 -11.44 1.58
CA ARG A 63 1.69 -12.25 2.42
C ARG A 63 2.81 -11.45 3.10
N LEU A 64 3.26 -10.36 2.50
CA LEU A 64 4.26 -9.46 3.11
C LEU A 64 3.67 -8.57 4.20
N LEU A 65 2.37 -8.28 4.09
CA LEU A 65 1.69 -7.29 4.91
C LEU A 65 0.87 -7.90 6.04
N ILE A 66 0.33 -9.10 5.87
CA ILE A 66 -0.36 -9.92 6.90
C ILE A 66 0.67 -10.62 7.78
#